data_AF-A0A937U699-F1
#
_entry.id   AF-A0A937U699-F1
#
_cell.length_a   1.000
_cell.length_b   1.000
_cell.length_c   1.000
_cell.angle_alpha   90.00
_cell.angle_beta   90.00
_cell.angle_gamma   90.00
#
_symmetry.space_group_name_H-M   'P 1'
#
loop_
_entity.id
_entity.type
_entity.pdbx_description
1 polymer ?
#
loop_
_entity_poly.entity_id
_entity_poly.type
_entity_poly.pdbx_seq_one_letter_code
_entity_poly.pdbx_strand_id
1 'polypeptide(L)'
;MEVSISQMVSETVRKIEGLISDISGLQSAYVEHICSKCEAPCCTRVHYLFSEKDILYSRLSGRKHGWRREAFTKKGCWFLGPTGCFLAPQSRPFICHSYICPDLKAEIRRNSPDLLADLEAKFKLISMLRSQMWAEYLDVF
;
A
#
# COMPACT_ATOMS: atom_id res chain seq x y z
N MET A 1 -21.77 16.14 18.68
CA MET A 1 -20.34 15.83 18.91
C MET A 1 -19.86 14.70 17.99
N GLU A 2 -20.68 13.68 17.73
CA GLU A 2 -20.39 12.56 16.79
C GLU A 2 -20.07 12.98 15.34
N VAL A 3 -20.70 14.04 14.82
CA VAL A 3 -20.45 14.56 13.46
C VAL A 3 -18.98 14.98 13.25
N SER A 4 -18.29 15.42 14.32
CA SER A 4 -16.90 15.91 14.24
C SER A 4 -15.88 14.78 14.09
N ILE A 5 -16.10 13.62 14.72
CA ILE A 5 -15.10 12.54 14.74
C ILE A 5 -15.19 11.69 13.46
N SER A 6 -16.40 11.46 12.94
CA SER A 6 -16.59 10.83 11.63
C SER A 6 -15.96 11.66 10.48
N GLN A 7 -15.95 12.99 10.60
CA GLN A 7 -15.27 13.88 9.66
C GLN A 7 -13.74 13.75 9.75
N MET A 8 -13.17 13.68 10.96
CA MET A 8 -11.73 13.47 11.17
C MET A 8 -11.25 12.16 10.55
N VAL A 9 -11.93 11.04 10.82
CA VAL A 9 -11.59 9.74 10.21
C VAL A 9 -11.59 9.84 8.68
N SER A 10 -12.59 10.50 8.11
CA SER A 10 -12.72 10.66 6.65
C SER A 10 -11.63 11.55 6.05
N GLU A 11 -11.13 12.54 6.79
CA GLU A 11 -9.97 13.35 6.39
C GLU A 11 -8.67 12.55 6.44
N THR A 12 -8.46 11.78 7.51
CA THR A 12 -7.28 10.92 7.65
C THR A 12 -7.21 9.90 6.51
N VAL A 13 -8.34 9.26 6.17
CA VAL A 13 -8.44 8.32 5.04
C VAL A 13 -8.08 8.99 3.71
N ARG A 14 -8.62 10.19 3.43
CA ARG A 14 -8.30 10.95 2.21
C ARG A 14 -6.83 11.33 2.11
N LYS A 15 -6.20 11.72 3.23
CA LYS A 15 -4.76 12.01 3.28
C LYS A 15 -3.91 10.77 2.97
N ILE A 16 -4.26 9.63 3.58
CA ILE A 16 -3.59 8.35 3.28
C ILE A 16 -3.73 8.01 1.79
N GLU A 17 -4.93 8.16 1.23
CA GLU A 17 -5.20 7.87 -0.18
C GLU A 17 -4.37 8.73 -1.14
N GLY A 18 -4.29 10.04 -0.89
CA GLY A 18 -3.46 10.96 -1.67
C GLY A 18 -1.99 10.56 -1.62
N LEU A 19 -1.46 10.30 -0.42
CA LEU A 19 -0.06 9.87 -0.25
C LEU A 19 0.23 8.52 -0.92
N ILE A 20 -0.71 7.56 -0.88
CA ILE A 20 -0.56 6.29 -1.60
C ILE A 20 -0.53 6.52 -3.11
N SER A 21 -1.38 7.41 -3.64
CA SER A 21 -1.37 7.76 -5.05
C SER A 21 -0.03 8.37 -5.47
N ASP A 22 0.49 9.29 -4.65
CA ASP A 22 1.77 9.95 -4.90
C ASP A 22 2.94 8.97 -4.91
N ILE A 23 3.11 8.15 -3.85
CA ILE A 23 4.22 7.18 -3.79
C ILE A 23 4.13 6.14 -4.91
N SER A 24 2.91 5.73 -5.27
CA SER A 24 2.71 4.76 -6.36
C SER A 24 3.13 5.35 -7.69
N GLY A 25 2.82 6.63 -7.94
CA GLY A 25 3.27 7.35 -9.12
C GLY A 25 4.78 7.46 -9.17
N LEU A 26 5.40 7.89 -8.06
CA LEU A 26 6.86 8.02 -7.93
C LEU A 26 7.61 6.70 -8.13
N GLN A 27 7.04 5.58 -7.70
CA GLN A 27 7.67 4.26 -7.80
C GLN A 27 7.40 3.55 -9.13
N SER A 28 6.35 3.94 -9.87
CA SER A 28 5.77 3.17 -10.98
C SER A 28 6.80 2.72 -12.03
N ALA A 29 7.56 3.67 -12.58
CA ALA A 29 8.56 3.39 -13.63
C ALA A 29 9.66 2.42 -13.16
N TYR A 30 10.12 2.57 -11.91
CA TYR A 30 11.16 1.71 -11.34
C TYR A 30 10.63 0.30 -11.05
N VAL A 31 9.42 0.20 -10.51
CA VAL A 31 8.75 -1.08 -10.24
C VAL A 31 8.49 -1.82 -11.55
N GLU A 32 8.00 -1.14 -12.58
CA GLU A 32 7.79 -1.74 -13.89
C GLU A 32 9.10 -2.28 -14.48
N HIS A 33 10.18 -1.49 -14.40
CA HIS A 33 11.48 -1.89 -14.92
C HIS A 33 12.09 -3.11 -14.20
N ILE A 34 12.01 -3.12 -12.86
CA ILE A 34 12.66 -4.14 -12.03
C ILE A 34 11.79 -5.38 -11.88
N CYS A 35 10.51 -5.23 -11.56
CA CYS A 35 9.66 -6.39 -11.26
C CYS A 35 9.31 -7.22 -12.50
N SER A 36 9.23 -6.62 -13.70
CA SER A 36 8.95 -7.36 -14.94
C SER A 36 10.07 -8.33 -15.34
N LYS A 37 11.30 -8.07 -14.90
CA LYS A 37 12.50 -8.87 -15.20
C LYS A 37 12.98 -9.70 -14.01
N CYS A 38 12.32 -9.57 -12.86
CA CYS A 38 12.74 -10.26 -11.64
C CYS A 38 12.35 -11.74 -11.72
N GLU A 39 13.34 -12.64 -11.61
CA GLU A 39 13.10 -14.09 -11.60
C GLU A 39 12.41 -14.58 -10.30
N ALA A 40 12.57 -13.82 -9.21
CA ALA A 40 12.04 -14.16 -7.89
C ALA A 40 11.33 -12.97 -7.23
N PRO A 41 10.25 -12.43 -7.85
CA PRO A 41 9.60 -11.22 -7.35
C PRO A 41 8.97 -11.48 -5.98
N CYS A 42 9.04 -10.50 -5.07
CA CYS A 42 8.55 -10.63 -3.70
C CYS A 42 7.10 -11.15 -3.63
N CYS A 43 6.26 -10.76 -4.60
CA CYS A 43 4.88 -11.20 -4.73
C CYS A 43 4.73 -12.73 -4.88
N THR A 44 5.74 -13.48 -5.33
CA THR A 44 5.66 -14.95 -5.44
C THR A 44 5.96 -15.68 -4.12
N ARG A 45 6.56 -14.97 -3.16
CA ARG A 45 7.07 -15.55 -1.90
C ARG A 45 6.20 -15.20 -0.69
N VAL A 46 5.42 -14.13 -0.80
CA VAL A 46 4.61 -13.61 0.29
C VAL A 46 3.24 -14.27 0.35
N HIS A 47 2.78 -14.52 1.57
CA HIS A 47 1.43 -14.95 1.87
C HIS A 47 0.82 -13.95 2.85
N TYR A 48 -0.43 -13.56 2.61
CA TYR A 48 -1.21 -12.69 3.50
C TYR A 48 -0.50 -11.40 3.95
N LEU A 49 -0.63 -10.34 3.14
CA LEU A 49 0.06 -9.05 3.37
C LEU A 49 -0.79 -7.98 4.07
N PHE A 50 -2.06 -8.25 4.32
CA PHE A 50 -2.98 -7.25 4.89
C PHE A 50 -2.91 -7.28 6.42
N SER A 51 -2.53 -6.15 7.01
CA SER A 51 -2.69 -5.90 8.45
C SER A 51 -4.11 -5.44 8.77
N GLU A 52 -4.46 -5.43 10.05
CA GLU A 52 -5.76 -4.90 10.54
C GLU A 52 -6.00 -3.45 10.09
N LYS A 53 -4.94 -2.62 10.09
CA LYS A 53 -5.00 -1.24 9.59
C LYS A 53 -5.24 -1.16 8.08
N ASP A 54 -4.77 -2.14 7.29
CA ASP A 54 -5.08 -2.20 5.86
C ASP A 54 -6.55 -2.56 5.61
N ILE A 55 -7.08 -3.50 6.41
CA ILE A 55 -8.49 -3.91 6.36
C ILE A 55 -9.38 -2.73 6.76
N LEU A 56 -9.02 -2.01 7.82
CA LEU A 56 -9.75 -0.82 8.27
C LEU A 56 -9.74 0.29 7.21
N TYR A 57 -8.56 0.62 6.68
CA TYR A 57 -8.43 1.63 5.62
C TYR A 57 -9.26 1.26 4.38
N SER A 58 -9.21 -0.01 3.95
CA SER A 58 -10.03 -0.52 2.85
C SER A 58 -11.52 -0.28 3.08
N ARG A 59 -12.02 -0.61 4.27
CA ARG A 59 -13.42 -0.44 4.63
C ARG A 59 -13.82 1.04 4.63
N LEU A 60 -13.03 1.89 5.28
CA LEU A 60 -13.34 3.31 5.45
C LEU A 60 -13.20 4.13 4.16
N SER A 61 -12.32 3.70 3.24
CA SER A 61 -12.19 4.31 1.90
C SER A 61 -13.29 3.89 0.93
N GLY A 62 -14.24 3.04 1.34
CA GLY A 62 -15.30 2.52 0.47
C GLY A 62 -14.79 1.56 -0.62
N ARG A 63 -13.52 1.13 -0.53
CA ARG A 63 -12.90 0.25 -1.52
C ARG A 63 -13.35 -1.19 -1.27
N LYS A 64 -14.21 -1.69 -2.15
CA LYS A 64 -14.63 -3.09 -2.14
C LYS A 64 -13.52 -3.94 -2.75
N HIS A 65 -12.98 -4.86 -1.95
CA HIS A 65 -12.06 -5.87 -2.45
C HIS A 65 -12.85 -7.08 -2.92
N GLY A 66 -12.64 -7.48 -4.18
CA GLY A 66 -13.16 -8.73 -4.71
C GLY A 66 -12.35 -9.93 -4.19
N TRP A 67 -12.39 -10.19 -2.89
CA TRP A 67 -11.77 -11.37 -2.29
C TRP A 67 -12.49 -12.63 -2.80
N ARG A 68 -11.86 -13.38 -3.70
CA ARG A 68 -12.37 -14.70 -4.09
C ARG A 68 -11.82 -15.76 -3.14
N ARG A 69 -12.71 -16.56 -2.53
CA ARG A 69 -12.32 -17.65 -1.61
C ARG A 69 -11.46 -18.72 -2.27
N GLU A 70 -11.50 -18.87 -3.60
CA GLU A 70 -10.64 -19.84 -4.30
C GLU A 70 -9.15 -19.46 -4.25
N ALA A 71 -8.82 -18.20 -3.96
CA ALA A 71 -7.44 -17.72 -4.02
C ALA A 71 -6.57 -18.22 -2.86
N PHE A 72 -7.16 -18.72 -1.76
CA PHE A 72 -6.46 -19.07 -0.53
C PHE A 72 -5.51 -20.28 -0.64
N THR A 73 -5.59 -21.05 -1.72
CA THR A 73 -4.79 -22.28 -1.94
C THR A 73 -3.53 -22.06 -2.78
N LYS A 74 -3.34 -20.87 -3.37
CA LYS A 74 -2.20 -20.55 -4.24
C LYS A 74 -0.95 -20.18 -3.41
N LYS A 75 0.22 -20.66 -3.85
CA LYS A 75 1.54 -20.20 -3.36
C LYS A 75 1.82 -18.76 -3.82
N GLY A 76 2.30 -17.91 -2.91
CA GLY A 76 2.52 -16.49 -3.17
C GLY A 76 1.27 -15.61 -3.07
N CYS A 77 1.41 -14.35 -3.48
CA CYS A 77 0.38 -13.33 -3.40
C CYS A 77 -0.79 -13.67 -4.32
N TRP A 78 -1.97 -13.78 -3.72
CA TRP A 78 -3.22 -14.08 -4.42
C TRP A 78 -3.63 -12.99 -5.40
N PHE A 79 -3.10 -11.78 -5.22
CA PHE A 79 -3.35 -10.61 -6.05
C PHE A 79 -2.49 -10.55 -7.31
N LEU A 80 -1.48 -11.43 -7.43
CA LEU A 80 -0.58 -11.49 -8.58
C LEU A 80 -1.20 -12.32 -9.71
N GLY A 81 -1.57 -11.65 -10.80
CA GLY A 81 -1.99 -12.22 -12.07
C GLY A 81 -0.85 -12.24 -13.12
N PRO A 82 -1.13 -12.75 -14.34
CA PRO A 82 -0.14 -12.89 -15.40
C PRO A 82 0.50 -11.57 -15.86
N THR A 83 -0.24 -10.46 -15.76
CA THR A 83 0.20 -9.12 -16.17
C THR A 83 0.55 -8.23 -14.98
N GLY A 84 0.70 -8.80 -13.78
CA GLY A 84 0.98 -8.07 -12.55
C GLY A 84 -0.18 -8.10 -11.54
N CYS A 85 -0.14 -7.17 -10.58
CA CYS A 85 -1.11 -7.11 -9.49
C CYS A 85 -2.47 -6.59 -9.99
N PHE A 86 -3.56 -7.31 -9.71
CA PHE A 86 -4.91 -6.87 -10.09
C PHE A 86 -5.51 -5.81 -9.15
N LEU A 87 -4.86 -5.52 -8.03
CA LEU A 87 -5.28 -4.43 -7.15
C LEU A 87 -4.80 -3.08 -7.70
N ALA A 88 -5.72 -2.13 -7.76
CA ALA A 88 -5.39 -0.71 -7.88
C ALA A 88 -4.44 -0.31 -6.73
N PRO A 89 -3.52 0.65 -6.94
CA PRO A 89 -2.50 0.98 -5.94
C PRO A 89 -3.07 1.31 -4.55
N GLN A 90 -4.18 2.05 -4.50
CA GLN A 90 -4.87 2.42 -3.26
C GLN A 90 -5.59 1.24 -2.59
N SER A 91 -5.77 0.12 -3.28
CA SER A 91 -6.33 -1.11 -2.70
C SER A 91 -5.26 -2.08 -2.20
N ARG A 92 -3.98 -1.82 -2.49
CA ARG A 92 -2.85 -2.66 -2.04
C ARG A 92 -2.55 -2.40 -0.56
N PRO A 93 -2.09 -3.42 0.19
CA PRO A 93 -1.68 -3.24 1.58
C PRO A 93 -0.43 -2.33 1.65
N PHE A 94 -0.26 -1.64 2.76
CA PHE A 94 0.80 -0.63 2.90
C PHE A 94 2.21 -1.18 2.65
N ILE A 95 2.46 -2.45 3.00
CA ILE A 95 3.74 -3.11 2.75
C ILE A 95 4.10 -3.21 1.26
N CYS A 96 3.11 -3.28 0.36
CA CYS A 96 3.36 -3.28 -1.08
C CYS A 96 3.95 -1.96 -1.59
N HIS A 97 3.84 -0.89 -0.81
CA HIS A 97 4.37 0.43 -1.13
C HIS A 97 5.66 0.73 -0.37
N SER A 98 5.72 0.37 0.91
CA SER A 98 6.84 0.70 1.80
C SER A 98 8.02 -0.26 1.70
N TYR A 99 7.82 -1.48 1.18
CA TYR A 99 8.91 -2.42 0.93
C TYR A 99 9.65 -2.10 -0.37
N ILE A 100 10.92 -1.69 -0.26
CA ILE A 100 11.82 -1.47 -1.39
C ILE A 100 12.91 -2.54 -1.35
N CYS A 101 12.89 -3.49 -2.29
CA CYS A 101 13.93 -4.54 -2.38
C CYS A 101 15.29 -3.96 -2.79
N PRO A 102 16.41 -4.70 -2.60
CA PRO A 102 17.75 -4.20 -2.94
C PRO A 102 17.89 -3.71 -4.39
N ASP A 103 17.32 -4.46 -5.35
CA ASP A 103 17.41 -4.12 -6.78
C ASP A 103 16.63 -2.84 -7.09
N LEU A 104 15.41 -2.72 -6.57
CA LEU A 104 14.60 -1.52 -6.71
C LEU A 104 15.28 -0.31 -6.04
N LYS A 105 15.90 -0.53 -4.88
CA LYS A 105 16.64 0.52 -4.17
C LYS A 105 17.85 1.00 -4.97
N ALA A 106 18.59 0.08 -5.59
CA ALA A 106 19.72 0.39 -6.45
C ALA A 106 19.28 1.16 -7.71
N GLU A 107 18.17 0.75 -8.33
CA GLU A 107 17.60 1.42 -9.50
C GLU A 107 17.17 2.85 -9.19
N ILE A 108 16.43 3.05 -8.09
CA ILE A 108 16.01 4.39 -7.67
C ILE A 108 17.24 5.25 -7.38
N ARG A 109 18.22 4.75 -6.62
CA ARG A 109 19.45 5.52 -6.31
C ARG A 109 20.21 5.98 -7.54
N ARG A 110 20.28 5.13 -8.57
CA ARG A 110 21.02 5.44 -9.79
C ARG A 110 20.39 6.57 -10.60
N ASN A 111 19.06 6.62 -10.63
CA ASN A 111 18.31 7.52 -11.50
C ASN A 111 17.73 8.74 -10.77
N SER A 112 17.50 8.64 -9.46
CA SER A 112 16.89 9.70 -8.64
C SER A 112 17.34 9.56 -7.17
N PRO A 113 18.54 10.02 -6.82
CA PRO A 113 19.14 9.86 -5.49
C PRO A 113 18.27 10.36 -4.34
N ASP A 114 17.59 11.50 -4.54
CA ASP A 114 16.76 12.15 -3.51
C ASP A 114 15.40 11.45 -3.32
N LEU A 115 14.97 10.63 -4.29
CA LEU A 115 13.65 10.01 -4.26
C LEU A 115 13.49 9.02 -3.10
N LEU A 116 14.56 8.31 -2.70
CA LEU A 116 14.47 7.42 -1.56
C LEU A 116 14.16 8.16 -0.26
N ALA A 117 14.76 9.32 -0.04
CA ALA A 117 14.52 10.12 1.16
C ALA A 117 13.08 10.65 1.19
N ASP A 118 12.57 11.11 0.04
CA ASP A 118 11.17 11.54 -0.09
C ASP A 118 10.18 10.38 0.16
N LEU A 119 10.44 9.21 -0.43
CA LEU A 119 9.64 8.00 -0.19
C LEU A 119 9.66 7.60 1.30
N GLU A 120 10.83 7.60 1.95
CA GLU A 120 10.94 7.28 3.37
C GLU A 120 10.16 8.27 4.25
N ALA A 121 10.17 9.56 3.93
CA ALA A 121 9.38 10.58 4.63
C ALA A 121 7.87 10.33 4.45
N LYS A 122 7.42 10.05 3.23
CA LYS A 122 6.02 9.73 2.92
C LYS A 122 5.57 8.45 3.60
N PHE A 123 6.41 7.40 3.66
CA PHE A 123 6.08 6.16 4.38
C PHE A 123 5.89 6.40 5.87
N LYS A 124 6.77 7.20 6.50
CA LYS A 124 6.62 7.57 7.92
C LYS A 124 5.30 8.30 8.16
N LEU A 125 4.95 9.25 7.29
CA LEU A 125 3.69 9.99 7.37
C LEU A 125 2.48 9.07 7.24
N ILE A 126 2.46 8.17 6.25
CA ILE A 126 1.37 7.19 6.08
C ILE A 126 1.27 6.28 7.31
N SER A 127 2.39 5.78 7.84
CA SER A 127 2.40 4.93 9.04
C SER A 127 1.79 5.64 10.25
N MET A 128 2.08 6.93 10.41
CA MET A 128 1.53 7.77 11.47
C MET A 128 0.02 7.97 11.29
N LEU A 129 -0.41 8.36 10.08
CA LEU A 129 -1.82 8.54 9.72
C LEU A 129 -2.64 7.24 9.87
N ARG A 130 -2.06 6.08 9.55
CA ARG A 130 -2.71 4.78 9.76
C ARG A 130 -2.94 4.46 11.24
N SER A 131 -2.04 4.91 12.11
CA SER A 131 -2.22 4.77 13.56
C SER A 131 -3.23 5.77 14.09
N GLN A 132 -3.24 6.99 13.56
CA GLN A 132 -4.27 8.00 13.85
C GLN A 132 -5.67 7.51 13.42
N MET A 133 -5.83 7.02 12.20
CA MET A 133 -7.09 6.44 11.69
C MET A 133 -7.62 5.33 12.60
N TRP A 134 -6.72 4.48 13.10
CA TRP A 134 -7.09 3.41 14.03
C TRP A 134 -7.62 3.95 15.35
N ALA A 135 -6.93 4.92 15.95
CA ALA A 135 -7.37 5.57 17.19
C ALA A 135 -8.71 6.29 16.99
N GLU A 136 -8.82 7.12 15.94
CA GLU A 136 -10.05 7.84 15.61
C GLU A 136 -11.22 6.88 15.38
N TYR A 137 -11.00 5.71 14.76
CA TYR A 137 -12.06 4.71 14.59
C TYR A 137 -12.54 4.12 15.91
N LEU A 138 -11.63 3.80 16.84
CA LEU A 138 -11.99 3.27 18.17
C LEU A 138 -12.63 4.31 19.09
N ASP A 139 -12.36 5.60 18.88
CA ASP A 139 -13.01 6.67 19.63
C ASP A 139 -14.43 6.97 19.11
N VAL A 140 -14.77 6.54 17.88
CA VAL A 140 -16.11 6.68 17.28
C VAL A 140 -17.01 5.49 17.62
N PHE A 141 -16.45 4.28 17.74
CA PHE A 141 -17.19 3.01 17.82
C PHE A 141 -16.72 2.14 18.98
#